data_AF-A0A537ZDG5-F1
#
_entry.id   AF-A0A537ZDG5-F1
#
_cell.length_a   1.000
_cell.length_b   1.000
_cell.length_c   1.000
_cell.angle_alpha   90.00
_cell.angle_beta   90.00
_cell.angle_gamma   90.00
#
_symmetry.space_group_name_H-M   'P 1'
#
loop_
_entity.id
_entity.type
_entity.pdbx_description
1 polymer ?
#
loop_
_entity_poly.entity_id
_entity_poly.type
_entity_poly.pdbx_seq_one_letter_code
_entity_poly.pdbx_strand_id
1 'polypeptide(L)'
;MVVSATLDALRQLYPAATSFDVENAFLTHAGGRSLAVVTLVSVIPPAEQLLVGAALVRLADEDALVRATLDASNRRLTFLATHGDH
;
A
#
# COMPACT_ATOMS: atom_id res chain seq x y z
N MET A 1 -6.27 11.98 -2.19
CA MET A 1 -4.81 11.95 -2.53
C MET A 1 -4.56 10.76 -3.45
N VAL A 2 -3.48 10.71 -4.23
CA VAL A 2 -3.22 9.59 -5.16
C VAL A 2 -3.20 8.21 -4.48
N VAL A 3 -2.70 8.12 -3.24
CA VAL A 3 -2.68 6.89 -2.44
C VAL A 3 -4.08 6.37 -2.13
N SER A 4 -5.01 7.24 -1.70
CA SER A 4 -6.38 6.85 -1.40
C SER A 4 -7.13 6.40 -2.66
N ALA A 5 -6.95 7.11 -3.78
CA ALA A 5 -7.54 6.72 -5.06
C ALA A 5 -7.01 5.37 -5.56
N THR A 6 -5.71 5.10 -5.35
CA THR A 6 -5.10 3.81 -5.66
C THR A 6 -5.69 2.70 -4.79
N LEU A 7 -5.86 2.94 -3.49
CA LEU A 7 -6.48 1.98 -2.58
C LEU A 7 -7.95 1.72 -2.92
N ASP A 8 -8.70 2.74 -3.32
CA ASP A 8 -10.07 2.60 -3.79
C ASP A 8 -10.16 1.76 -5.06
N ALA A 9 -9.24 1.95 -6.01
CA ALA A 9 -9.13 1.08 -7.18
C ALA A 9 -8.79 -0.37 -6.80
N LEU A 10 -7.89 -0.59 -5.82
CA LEU A 10 -7.59 -1.93 -5.32
C LEU A 10 -8.81 -2.59 -4.66
N ARG A 11 -9.63 -1.84 -3.92
CA ARG A 11 -10.88 -2.34 -3.30
C ARG A 11 -11.90 -2.81 -4.35
N GLN A 12 -11.93 -2.19 -5.53
CA GLN A 12 -12.79 -2.61 -6.64
C GLN A 12 -12.32 -3.93 -7.26
N LEU A 13 -11.01 -4.22 -7.24
CA LEU A 13 -10.42 -5.42 -7.82
C LEU A 13 -10.34 -6.60 -6.83
N TYR A 14 -10.10 -6.30 -5.55
CA TYR A 14 -9.88 -7.28 -4.50
C TYR A 14 -10.75 -6.93 -3.29
N PRO A 15 -11.84 -7.68 -3.02
CA PRO A 15 -12.70 -7.42 -1.86
C PRO A 15 -11.95 -7.39 -0.53
N ALA A 16 -10.88 -8.18 -0.40
CA ALA A 16 -10.06 -8.21 0.80
C ALA A 16 -9.28 -6.90 1.07
N ALA A 17 -9.10 -6.02 0.08
CA ALA A 17 -8.50 -4.70 0.30
C ALA A 17 -9.43 -3.72 1.04
N THR A 18 -10.71 -4.08 1.26
CA THR A 18 -11.64 -3.28 2.08
C THR A 18 -11.22 -3.19 3.55
N SER A 19 -10.44 -4.15 4.05
CA SER A 19 -9.90 -4.10 5.42
C SER A 19 -8.69 -3.19 5.56
N PHE A 20 -8.19 -2.60 4.47
CA PHE A 20 -7.04 -1.70 4.49
C PHE A 20 -7.49 -0.25 4.59
N ASP A 21 -6.73 0.58 5.30
CA ASP A 21 -6.85 2.04 5.27
C ASP A 21 -5.47 2.70 5.22
N VAL A 22 -5.43 3.97 4.80
CA VAL A 22 -4.17 4.73 4.69
C VAL A 22 -3.83 5.35 6.04
N GLU A 23 -2.75 4.90 6.65
CA GLU A 23 -2.26 5.52 7.89
C GLU A 23 -1.33 6.70 7.59
N ASN A 24 -0.38 6.53 6.67
CA ASN A 24 0.55 7.59 6.30
C ASN A 24 1.05 7.43 4.86
N ALA A 25 1.34 8.55 4.22
CA ALA A 25 2.08 8.56 2.96
C ALA A 25 2.92 9.83 2.86
N PHE A 26 4.21 9.68 2.58
CA PHE A 26 5.13 10.80 2.53
C PHE A 26 6.30 10.52 1.58
N LEU A 27 6.95 11.61 1.18
CA LEU A 27 8.22 11.57 0.47
C LEU A 27 9.35 11.77 1.48
N THR A 28 10.41 10.99 1.33
CA THR A 28 11.64 11.11 2.12
C THR A 28 12.86 10.93 1.21
N HIS A 29 14.05 11.05 1.78
CA HIS A 29 15.30 10.87 1.05
C HIS A 29 16.13 9.76 1.71
N ALA A 30 16.70 8.86 0.90
CA ALA A 30 17.75 7.95 1.32
C ALA A 30 19.01 8.28 0.52
N GLY A 31 19.92 9.00 1.17
CA GLY A 31 21.05 9.64 0.48
C GLY A 31 20.55 10.64 -0.56
N GLY A 32 21.13 10.59 -1.76
CA GLY A 32 20.76 11.49 -2.87
C GLY A 32 19.51 11.07 -3.67
N ARG A 33 18.67 10.18 -3.13
CA ARG A 33 17.50 9.65 -3.83
C ARG A 33 16.24 9.95 -3.05
N SER A 34 15.20 10.45 -3.73
CA SER A 34 13.87 10.62 -3.16
C SER A 34 13.08 9.31 -3.22
N LEU A 35 12.31 9.02 -2.17
CA LEU A 35 11.48 7.83 -2.01
C LEU A 35 10.09 8.21 -1.55
N ALA A 36 9.08 7.56 -2.12
CA ALA A 36 7.76 7.49 -1.52
C ALA A 36 7.72 6.33 -0.52
N VAL A 37 7.14 6.59 0.66
CA VAL A 37 6.84 5.59 1.68
C VAL A 37 5.36 5.66 1.99
N VAL A 38 4.69 4.52 1.97
CA VAL A 38 3.26 4.38 2.28
C VAL A 38 3.10 3.34 3.38
N THR A 39 2.35 3.70 4.41
CA THR A 39 1.90 2.79 5.46
C THR A 39 0.39 2.64 5.35
N LEU A 40 -0.05 1.41 5.18
CA LEU A 40 -1.46 1.03 5.29
C LEU A 40 -1.67 0.29 6.62
N VAL A 41 -2.83 0.48 7.22
CA VAL A 41 -3.30 -0.36 8.33
C VAL A 41 -4.30 -1.37 7.80
N SER A 42 -4.16 -2.63 8.19
CA SER A 42 -5.12 -3.70 7.92
C SER A 42 -5.81 -4.08 9.22
N VAL A 43 -7.12 -3.93 9.29
CA VAL A 43 -7.92 -4.30 10.46
C VAL A 43 -8.67 -5.60 10.18
N ILE A 44 -8.24 -6.70 10.79
CA ILE A 44 -8.94 -7.98 10.77
C ILE A 44 -9.12 -8.41 12.23
N PRO A 45 -10.29 -8.15 12.85
CA PRO A 45 -10.49 -8.38 14.27
C PRO A 45 -10.08 -9.80 14.71
N PRO A 46 -9.34 -9.92 15.83
CA PRO A 46 -8.97 -8.88 16.80
C PRO A 46 -7.65 -8.16 16.50
N ALA A 47 -7.01 -8.41 15.36
CA ALA A 47 -5.66 -7.94 15.07
C ALA A 47 -5.65 -6.73 14.12
N GLU A 48 -4.76 -5.80 14.41
CA GLU A 48 -4.34 -4.76 13.48
C GLU A 48 -2.93 -5.07 12.97
N GLN A 49 -2.68 -4.82 11.70
CA GLN A 49 -1.36 -4.97 11.13
C GLN A 49 -0.99 -3.80 10.23
N LEU A 50 0.25 -3.33 10.39
CA LEU A 50 0.85 -2.35 9.50
C LEU A 50 1.46 -3.01 8.27
N LEU A 51 1.16 -2.44 7.11
CA LEU A 51 1.72 -2.83 5.82
C LEU A 51 2.48 -1.63 5.27
N VAL A 52 3.79 -1.79 5.15
CA VAL A 52 4.67 -0.72 4.67
C VAL A 52 5.19 -1.07 3.28
N GLY A 53 5.15 -0.08 2.40
CA GLY A 53 5.71 -0.16 1.07
C GLY A 53 6.48 1.09 0.71
N ALA A 54 7.44 0.93 -0.20
CA ALA A 54 8.28 2.04 -0.63
C ALA A 54 8.64 1.95 -2.12
N ALA A 55 8.85 3.10 -2.74
CA ALA A 55 9.31 3.18 -4.12
C ALA A 55 10.23 4.39 -4.33
N LEU A 56 11.28 4.20 -5.12
CA LEU A 56 12.12 5.31 -5.60
C LEU A 56 11.32 6.21 -6.52
N VAL A 57 11.40 7.52 -6.29
CA VAL A 57 10.91 8.54 -7.22
C VAL A 57 11.76 8.52 -8.48
N ARG A 58 11.10 8.53 -9.64
CA ARG A 58 11.77 8.53 -10.96
C ARG A 58 11.30 9.68 -11.82
N LEU A 59 10.02 9.65 -12.19
CA LEU A 59 9.41 10.62 -13.11
C LEU A 59 8.48 11.59 -12.38
N ALA A 60 7.69 11.08 -11.43
CA ALA A 60 6.76 11.87 -10.63
C ALA A 60 6.60 11.26 -9.24
N ASP A 61 6.37 12.12 -8.24
CA ASP A 61 6.10 11.73 -6.86
C ASP A 61 4.83 10.87 -6.75
N GLU A 62 3.81 11.21 -7.54
CA GLU A 62 2.54 10.49 -7.57
C GLU A 62 2.71 9.05 -8.05
N ASP A 63 3.50 8.81 -9.11
CA ASP A 63 3.83 7.45 -9.59
C ASP A 63 4.55 6.65 -8.51
N ALA A 64 5.49 7.26 -7.79
CA ALA A 64 6.18 6.62 -6.69
C ALA A 64 5.22 6.26 -5.55
N LEU A 65 4.29 7.14 -5.20
CA LEU A 65 3.26 6.90 -4.19
C LEU A 65 2.31 5.75 -4.60
N VAL A 66 1.89 5.68 -5.86
CA VAL A 66 1.10 4.55 -6.40
C VAL A 66 1.89 3.26 -6.22
N ARG A 67 3.16 3.23 -6.66
CA ARG A 67 4.00 2.04 -6.59
C ARG A 67 4.32 1.61 -5.16
N ALA A 68 4.52 2.54 -4.24
CA ALA A 68 4.68 2.26 -2.81
C ALA A 68 3.40 1.70 -2.19
N THR A 69 2.22 2.19 -2.60
CA THR A 69 0.91 1.65 -2.18
C THR A 69 0.72 0.21 -2.66
N LEU A 70 1.07 -0.05 -3.91
CA LEU A 70 1.06 -1.41 -4.46
C LEU A 70 2.06 -2.31 -3.74
N ASP A 71 3.28 -1.85 -3.48
CA ASP A 71 4.28 -2.62 -2.71
C ASP A 71 3.79 -2.97 -1.29
N ALA A 72 3.14 -2.02 -0.59
CA ALA A 72 2.58 -2.24 0.74
C ALA A 72 1.48 -3.32 0.72
N SER A 73 0.55 -3.22 -0.24
CA SER A 73 -0.62 -4.11 -0.34
C SER A 73 -0.29 -5.49 -0.91
N ASN A 74 0.67 -5.59 -1.84
CA ASN A 74 1.01 -6.82 -2.55
C ASN A 74 1.52 -7.95 -1.62
N ARG A 75 2.17 -7.58 -0.49
CA ARG A 75 2.62 -8.53 0.54
C ARG A 75 1.44 -9.29 1.18
N ARG A 76 0.26 -8.67 1.27
CA ARG A 76 -0.94 -9.28 1.86
C ARG A 76 -1.83 -9.94 0.80
N LEU A 77 -1.96 -9.35 -0.39
CA LEU A 77 -2.76 -9.93 -1.46
C LEU A 77 -2.22 -11.29 -1.90
N THR A 78 -0.90 -11.48 -1.92
CA THR A 78 -0.29 -12.79 -2.21
C THR A 78 -0.59 -13.83 -1.12
N PHE A 79 -0.62 -13.41 0.15
CA PHE A 79 -0.97 -14.28 1.28
C PHE A 79 -2.46 -14.66 1.28
N LEU A 80 -3.34 -13.71 0.97
CA LEU A 80 -4.79 -13.93 0.92
C LEU A 80 -5.22 -14.71 -0.33
N ALA A 81 -4.57 -14.51 -1.48
CA ALA A 81 -4.84 -15.28 -2.70
C ALA A 81 -4.43 -16.76 -2.58
N THR A 82 -3.53 -17.10 -1.65
CA THR A 82 -3.06 -18.48 -1.42
C THR A 82 -3.82 -19.19 -0.31
N HIS A 83 -4.53 -18.46 0.56
CA HIS A 83 -5.22 -19.02 1.73
C HIS A 83 -6.74 -18.70 1.77
N GLY A 84 -7.28 -18.03 0.76
CA GLY A 84 -8.71 -17.69 0.63
C GLY A 84 -9.58 -18.77 -0.01
N ASP A 85 -9.05 -19.98 -0.19
CA ASP A 85 -9.73 -21.14 -0.77
C ASP A 85 -10.05 -22.19 0.32
N HIS A 86 -10.61 -21.75 1.45
CA HIS A 86 -11.15 -22.60 2.52
C HIS A 86 -12.40 -21.98 3.15
#